data_AF-A0A2K8YXS4-F1
#
_entry.id   AF-A0A2K8YXS4-F1
#
_cell.length_a   1.000
_cell.length_b   1.000
_cell.length_c   1.000
_cell.angle_alpha   90.00
_cell.angle_beta   90.00
_cell.angle_gamma   90.00
#
_symmetry.space_group_name_H-M   'P 1'
#
loop_
_entity.id
_entity.type
_entity.pdbx_description
1 polymer ?
#
loop_
_entity_poly.entity_id
_entity_poly.type
_entity_poly.pdbx_seq_one_letter_code
_entity_poly.pdbx_strand_id
1 'polypeptide(L)' 'MLTAIKGIYDNVQIIWDEVPPVQKRTKVIVTFLEESSPSQLNQIKKREGGSMKGEVWMSDEFNEPLDDLNEYM' A
#
# COMPACT_ATOMS: atom_id res chain seq x y z
N MET A 1 13.33 -32.55 0.91
CA MET A 1 12.07 -31.79 0.96
C MET A 1 12.37 -30.46 1.62
N LEU A 2 11.98 -29.34 1.00
CA LEU A 2 12.08 -28.02 1.63
C LEU A 2 10.90 -27.88 2.60
N THR A 3 11.18 -27.53 3.85
CA THR A 3 10.15 -27.34 4.89
C THR A 3 10.33 -25.93 5.46
N ALA A 4 9.26 -25.13 5.43
CA ALA A 4 9.22 -23.82 6.06
C ALA A 4 8.55 -23.97 7.42
N ILE A 5 9.18 -23.43 8.47
CA ILE A 5 8.68 -23.49 9.85
C ILE A 5 8.51 -22.06 10.32
N LYS A 6 7.39 -21.80 10.98
CA LYS A 6 7.11 -20.50 11.58
C LYS A 6 7.74 -20.40 12.97
N GLY A 7 8.03 -19.18 13.35
CA GLY A 7 8.58 -18.88 14.66
C GLY A 7 8.65 -17.39 14.87
N ILE A 8 8.92 -17.03 16.11
CA ILE A 8 9.04 -15.65 16.56
C ILE A 8 10.51 -15.34 16.74
N TYR A 9 10.95 -14.22 16.17
CA TYR A 9 12.26 -13.66 16.43
C TYR A 9 12.16 -12.67 17.59
N ASP A 10 12.79 -13.00 18.70
CA ASP A 10 12.85 -12.15 19.89
C ASP A 10 14.25 -12.17 20.51
N ASN A 11 14.75 -11.01 20.93
CA ASN A 11 16.03 -10.86 21.64
C ASN A 11 17.21 -11.64 21.01
N VAL A 12 17.35 -11.62 19.68
CA VAL A 12 18.43 -12.29 18.92
C VAL A 12 18.26 -13.83 18.83
N GLN A 13 17.17 -14.38 19.35
CA GLN A 13 16.84 -15.80 19.26
C GLN A 13 15.59 -16.03 18.41
N ILE A 14 15.59 -17.13 17.63
CA ILE A 14 14.39 -17.61 16.95
C ILE A 14 13.78 -18.71 17.82
N ILE A 15 12.54 -18.50 18.23
CA ILE A 15 11.73 -19.48 18.95
C ILE A 15 10.78 -20.10 17.93
N TRP A 16 10.94 -21.40 17.68
CA TRP A 16 10.12 -22.13 16.70
C TRP A 16 8.78 -22.52 17.32
N ASP A 17 7.70 -22.36 16.56
CA ASP A 17 6.36 -22.79 16.99
C ASP A 17 6.21 -24.31 16.99
N GLU A 18 7.01 -24.98 16.15
CA GLU A 18 6.99 -26.42 15.95
C GLU A 18 8.40 -27.01 15.97
N VAL A 19 8.51 -28.29 16.34
CA VAL A 19 9.79 -29.01 16.31
C VAL A 19 10.15 -29.34 14.86
N PRO A 20 11.29 -28.86 14.33
CA PRO A 20 11.70 -29.20 12.98
C PRO A 20 11.89 -30.72 12.81
N PRO A 21 11.46 -31.31 11.69
CA PRO A 21 11.63 -32.75 11.44
C PRO A 21 13.10 -33.15 11.15
N VAL A 22 14.05 -32.23 11.35
CA VAL A 22 15.45 -32.38 10.99
C VAL A 22 16.29 -32.69 12.23
N GLN A 23 16.79 -33.92 12.33
CA GLN A 23 17.54 -34.39 13.50
C GLN A 23 19.06 -34.14 13.41
N LYS A 24 19.55 -33.63 12.28
CA LYS A 24 20.99 -33.44 12.00
C LYS A 24 21.30 -31.96 11.76
N ARG A 25 22.52 -31.54 12.11
CA ARG A 25 23.04 -30.17 11.85
C ARG A 25 22.89 -29.85 10.36
N THR A 26 22.08 -28.83 10.07
CA THR A 26 21.70 -28.42 8.71
C THR A 26 21.76 -26.91 8.60
N LYS A 27 22.15 -26.37 7.43
CA LYS A 27 22.12 -24.94 7.17
C LYS A 27 20.67 -24.50 6.93
N VAL A 28 20.28 -23.36 7.49
CA VAL A 28 18.93 -22.80 7.35
C VAL A 28 19.01 -21.39 6.76
N ILE A 29 17.97 -20.99 6.03
CA ILE A 29 17.74 -19.63 5.58
C ILE A 29 16.56 -19.10 6.37
N VAL A 30 16.72 -17.91 6.97
CA VAL A 30 15.68 -17.26 7.77
C VAL A 30 15.12 -16.11 6.95
N THR A 31 13.80 -16.13 6.74
CA THR A 31 13.08 -15.07 6.05
C THR A 31 12.19 -14.36 7.05
N PHE A 32 12.40 -13.07 7.25
CA PHE A 32 11.54 -12.23 8.08
C PHE A 32 10.35 -11.75 7.26
N LEU A 33 9.16 -12.00 7.79
CA LEU A 33 7.93 -11.49 7.20
C LEU A 33 7.63 -10.15 7.85
N GLU A 34 7.70 -9.08 7.06
CA GLU A 34 7.25 -7.76 7.52
C GLU A 34 5.72 -7.75 7.51
N GLU A 35 5.10 -7.74 8.70
CA GLU A 35 3.72 -7.30 8.80
C GLU A 35 3.69 -5.80 8.56
N SER A 36 3.06 -5.38 7.46
CA SER A 36 2.78 -3.98 7.20
C SER A 36 1.82 -3.49 8.28
N SER A 37 2.39 -2.97 9.38
CA SER A 37 1.61 -2.34 10.43
C SER A 37 0.75 -1.24 9.81
N PRO A 38 -0.52 -1.04 10.22
CA PRO A 38 -1.34 0.06 9.71
C PRO A 38 -0.68 1.44 9.95
N SER A 39 0.30 1.53 10.87
CA SER A 39 1.19 2.68 11.03
C SER A 39 2.06 3.01 9.82
N GLN A 40 2.46 2.04 9.00
CA GLN A 40 3.14 2.31 7.71
C GLN A 40 2.16 2.82 6.64
N LEU A 41 0.88 2.42 6.70
CA LEU A 41 -0.19 2.99 5.85
C LEU A 41 -0.60 4.40 6.28
N ASN A 42 -0.33 4.80 7.51
CA ASN A 42 -0.57 6.17 8.00
C ASN A 42 0.41 7.21 7.41
N GLN A 43 1.38 6.80 6.59
CA GLN A 43 2.17 7.71 5.76
C GLN A 43 1.45 8.14 4.46
N ILE A 44 0.20 7.72 4.24
CA ILE A 44 -0.64 8.35 3.23
C ILE A 44 -0.90 9.79 3.71
N LYS A 45 -0.12 10.74 3.17
CA LYS A 45 -0.32 12.18 3.40
C LYS A 45 -1.82 12.47 3.28
N LYS A 46 -2.40 13.08 4.32
CA LYS A 46 -3.76 13.61 4.24
C LYS A 46 -3.83 14.49 2.99
N ARG A 47 -4.75 14.15 2.07
CA ARG A 47 -4.94 14.95 0.86
C ARG A 47 -5.40 16.34 1.27
N GLU A 48 -4.63 17.36 0.91
CA GLU A 48 -5.03 18.75 1.12
C GLU A 48 -6.11 19.11 0.09
N GLY A 49 -7.28 19.53 0.56
CA GLY A 49 -8.35 19.99 -0.31
C GLY A 49 -7.93 21.23 -1.09
N GLY A 50 -8.24 21.29 -2.38
CA GLY A 50 -7.89 22.44 -3.22
C GLY A 50 -6.45 22.44 -3.73
N SER A 51 -5.76 21.30 -3.73
CA SER A 51 -4.39 21.17 -4.29
C SER A 51 -4.28 21.58 -5.76
N MET A 52 -5.38 21.53 -6.51
CA MET A 52 -5.45 21.93 -7.93
C MET A 52 -6.13 23.30 -8.14
N LYS A 53 -6.29 24.09 -7.07
CA LYS A 53 -6.94 25.41 -7.16
C LYS A 53 -6.11 26.34 -8.04
N GLY A 54 -6.68 26.75 -9.18
CA GLY A 54 -6.03 27.64 -10.14
C GLY A 54 -5.22 26.92 -11.22
N GLU A 55 -5.15 25.59 -11.21
CA GLU A 55 -4.52 24.81 -12.29
C GLU A 55 -5.47 24.56 -13.47
N VAL A 56 -6.78 24.72 -13.26
CA VAL A 56 -7.79 24.57 -14.30
C VAL A 56 -8.28 25.94 -14.72
N TRP A 57 -8.10 26.26 -16.00
CA TRP A 57 -8.68 27.43 -16.65
C TRP A 57 -9.93 27.02 -17.43
N MET A 58 -10.98 27.83 -17.32
CA MET A 58 -12.23 27.70 -18.06
C MET A 58 -12.41 28.99 -18.85
N SER A 59 -12.88 28.88 -20.10
CA SER A 59 -13.20 30.06 -20.92
C SER A 59 -14.27 30.90 -20.23
N ASP A 60 -14.14 32.23 -20.32
CA ASP A 60 -15.13 33.18 -19.78
C ASP A 60 -16.52 32.98 -20.41
N GLU A 61 -16.56 32.44 -21.63
CA GLU A 61 -17.77 32.17 -22.42
C GLU A 61 -18.34 30.77 -22.19
N PHE A 62 -17.80 29.95 -21.27
CA PHE A 62 -18.23 28.56 -21.09
C PHE A 62 -19.74 28.39 -20.83
N ASN A 63 -20.35 29.39 -20.17
CA ASN A 63 -21.78 29.38 -19.84
C ASN A 63 -22.64 30.08 -20.90
N GLU A 64 -22.04 30.58 -21.98
CA GLU A 64 -22.81 31.21 -23.04
C GLU A 64 -23.61 30.16 -23.83
N PRO A 65 -24.85 30.48 -24.24
CA PRO A 65 -25.67 29.57 -25.01
C PRO A 65 -25.01 29.29 -26.36
N LEU A 66 -25.00 28.02 -26.77
CA LEU A 66 -24.54 27.65 -28.10
C LEU A 66 -25.59 28.08 -29.11
N ASP A 67 -25.20 28.89 -30.10
CA ASP A 67 -26.10 29.37 -31.15
C ASP A 67 -26.81 28.21 -31.87
N ASP A 68 -26.10 27.11 -32.09
CA ASP A 68 -26.62 25.89 -32.73
C ASP A 68 -27.75 25.20 -31.93
N LEU A 69 -27.88 25.50 -30.63
CA LEU A 69 -28.92 24.94 -29.76
C LEU A 69 -30.20 25.79 -29.73
N ASN A 70 -30.16 27.03 -30.25
CA ASN A 70 -31.34 27.91 -30.30
C ASN A 70 -32.45 27.36 -31.21
N GLU A 71 -32.10 26.54 -32.20
CA GLU A 71 -33.08 25.91 -33.10
C GLU A 71 -33.87 24.77 -32.43
N TYR A 72 -33.46 24.33 -31.23
CA TYR A 72 -34.03 23.19 -30.50
C TYR A 72 -34.74 23.57 -29.19
N MET A 73 -34.70 24.84 -28.79
CA MET A 73 -35.36 25.40 -27.59
C MET A 73 -36.54 26.28 -27.99
#